data_AF-A0A7S2QNM2-F1
#
_entry.id   AF-A0A7S2QNM2-F1
#
_cell.length_a   1.000
_cell.length_b   1.000
_cell.length_c   1.000
_cell.angle_alpha   90.00
_cell.angle_beta   90.00
_cell.angle_gamma   90.00
#
_symmetry.space_group_name_H-M   'P 1'
#
loop_
_entity.id
_entity.type
_entity.pdbx_description
1 polymer ?
#
loop_
_entity_poly.entity_id
_entity_poly.type
_entity_poly.pdbx_seq_one_letter_code
_entity_poly.pdbx_strand_id
1 'polypeptide(L)'
;MSGGAARMPLDKSRIQGFGSDGAAGNSESLKITTCPQGHRLASWQAKQGWCDQCGRRVLKGERVMDCRQCNWYLCTTCCPQPGLSSASDWSSGGIASALDSFALQVGDAIDAAAADMAEMANDVKDFVVEAMGGPDDEESATEDVGRQRTHVDVGSLQHRQAAVQAISSFCNNYPAARVAPKAEELEALWDTCEKLGTSPMTHAIYEQLSYSSGEFEWQPRLRTLYILEFLYAKGGHAKEIAVTVGNQTDGLLQPLLEVQQCKTKASKVIVLLLGKAKATEAGIDVTPEMTKAEVPAATGAAKAKSQAKAKAKAEPVAAAKK
;
A
#
# COMPACT_ATOMS: atom_id res chain seq x y z
N MET A 1 -42.13 31.46 53.07
CA MET A 1 -42.52 31.22 51.67
C MET A 1 -41.64 30.09 51.15
N SER A 2 -42.13 28.86 51.29
CA SER A 2 -41.35 27.64 51.03
C SER A 2 -41.78 27.06 49.69
N GLY A 3 -40.98 27.27 48.64
CA GLY A 3 -41.24 26.75 47.30
C GLY A 3 -40.78 25.29 47.19
N GLY A 4 -41.73 24.37 47.28
CA GLY A 4 -41.49 22.94 47.01
C GLY A 4 -41.43 22.68 45.50
N ALA A 5 -40.27 22.29 45.00
CA ALA A 5 -40.10 21.83 43.62
C ALA A 5 -40.77 20.45 43.45
N ALA A 6 -41.85 20.40 42.68
CA ALA A 6 -42.53 19.17 42.30
C ALA A 6 -41.65 18.34 41.35
N ARG A 7 -41.27 17.13 41.78
CA ARG A 7 -40.62 16.13 40.91
C ARG A 7 -41.66 15.57 39.94
N MET A 8 -41.45 15.76 38.64
CA MET A 8 -42.26 15.10 37.62
C MET A 8 -41.97 13.59 37.59
N PRO A 9 -43.01 12.74 37.50
CA PRO A 9 -42.83 11.30 37.35
C PRO A 9 -42.31 10.97 35.94
N LEU A 10 -41.15 10.35 35.87
CA LEU A 10 -40.58 9.85 34.62
C LEU A 10 -41.27 8.55 34.21
N ASP A 11 -41.95 8.59 33.07
CA ASP A 11 -42.56 7.43 32.42
C ASP A 11 -41.47 6.51 31.84
N LYS A 12 -41.36 5.32 32.42
CA LYS A 12 -40.35 4.31 32.08
C LYS A 12 -40.68 3.53 30.80
N SER A 13 -41.85 3.75 30.20
CA SER A 13 -42.28 2.98 29.02
C SER A 13 -41.80 3.56 27.67
N ARG A 14 -41.08 4.69 27.67
CA ARG A 14 -40.76 5.45 26.43
C ARG A 14 -39.36 5.25 25.86
N ILE A 15 -38.50 4.43 26.46
CA ILE A 15 -37.16 4.14 25.92
C ILE A 15 -37.04 2.64 25.70
N GLN A 16 -37.76 2.14 24.69
CA GLN A 16 -37.56 0.80 24.15
C GLN A 16 -36.87 0.97 22.80
N GLY A 17 -35.57 0.69 22.76
CA GLY A 17 -34.79 0.62 21.52
C GLY A 17 -33.53 1.47 21.54
N PHE A 18 -32.53 1.08 22.32
CA PHE A 18 -31.09 1.21 21.99
C PHE A 18 -30.28 0.25 22.90
N GLY A 19 -30.77 -0.98 23.06
CA GLY A 19 -30.06 -2.08 23.70
C GLY A 19 -29.67 -3.09 22.63
N SER A 20 -28.65 -2.77 21.84
CA SER A 20 -27.89 -3.79 21.12
C SER A 20 -27.09 -4.51 22.19
N ASP A 21 -27.67 -5.56 22.77
CA ASP A 21 -26.92 -6.49 23.59
C ASP A 21 -25.74 -6.96 22.75
N GLY A 22 -24.55 -6.53 23.15
CA GLY A 22 -23.29 -7.06 22.68
C GLY A 22 -23.13 -8.51 23.15
N ALA A 23 -24.07 -9.38 22.76
CA ALA A 23 -23.77 -10.77 22.57
C ALA A 23 -22.58 -10.78 21.62
N ALA A 24 -21.46 -11.29 22.11
CA ALA A 24 -20.35 -11.72 21.30
C ALA A 24 -20.95 -12.51 20.14
N GLY A 25 -21.12 -11.83 19.02
CA GLY A 25 -21.53 -12.40 17.76
C GLY A 25 -20.32 -13.17 17.29
N ASN A 26 -20.18 -14.37 17.84
CA ASN A 26 -19.55 -15.47 17.16
C ASN A 26 -20.42 -15.66 15.92
N SER A 27 -20.22 -14.82 14.91
CA SER A 27 -20.63 -15.11 13.54
C SER A 27 -19.73 -16.26 13.09
N GLU A 28 -19.89 -17.41 13.76
CA GLU A 28 -19.59 -18.70 13.19
C GLU A 28 -20.40 -18.73 11.92
N SER A 29 -19.76 -18.31 10.82
CA SER A 29 -20.26 -18.49 9.46
C SER A 29 -20.79 -19.90 9.38
N LEU A 30 -22.12 -20.04 9.47
CA LEU A 30 -22.80 -21.32 9.44
C LEU A 30 -22.36 -21.97 8.14
N LYS A 31 -21.51 -22.99 8.26
CA LYS A 31 -20.91 -23.65 7.12
C LYS A 31 -22.04 -24.23 6.29
N ILE A 32 -22.28 -23.66 5.13
CA ILE A 32 -23.29 -24.14 4.19
C ILE A 32 -22.79 -25.48 3.67
N THR A 33 -23.29 -26.58 4.22
CA THR A 33 -22.88 -27.96 3.86
C THR A 33 -23.88 -28.64 2.93
N THR A 34 -25.01 -27.98 2.66
CA THR A 34 -26.09 -28.49 1.81
C THR A 34 -26.52 -27.44 0.79
N CYS A 35 -26.94 -27.88 -0.39
CA CYS A 35 -27.53 -27.00 -1.40
C CYS A 35 -28.97 -26.61 -1.00
N PRO A 36 -29.64 -25.69 -1.73
CA PRO A 36 -31.01 -25.26 -1.44
C PRO A 36 -32.06 -26.40 -1.45
N GLN A 37 -31.75 -27.52 -2.10
CA GLN A 37 -32.60 -28.73 -2.12
C GLN A 37 -32.25 -29.72 -1.00
N GLY A 38 -31.34 -29.36 -0.09
CA GLY A 38 -30.92 -30.20 1.05
C GLY A 38 -29.88 -31.27 0.71
N HIS A 39 -29.43 -31.39 -0.54
CA HIS A 39 -28.38 -32.35 -0.91
C HIS A 39 -27.02 -31.91 -0.36
N ARG A 40 -26.21 -32.88 0.06
CA ARG A 40 -24.88 -32.62 0.60
C ARG A 40 -23.92 -32.12 -0.48
N LEU A 41 -23.18 -31.08 -0.16
CA LEU A 41 -22.11 -30.56 -1.02
C LEU A 41 -20.84 -31.39 -0.85
N ALA A 42 -20.13 -31.64 -1.94
CA ALA A 42 -18.84 -32.32 -1.94
C ALA A 42 -17.76 -31.40 -2.53
N SER A 43 -16.51 -31.55 -2.06
CA SER A 43 -15.41 -30.81 -2.66
C SER A 43 -15.11 -31.35 -4.06
N TRP A 44 -14.99 -30.46 -5.05
CA TRP A 44 -14.72 -30.83 -6.43
C TRP A 44 -13.85 -29.78 -7.14
N GLN A 45 -13.22 -30.15 -8.25
CA GLN A 45 -12.55 -29.20 -9.15
C GLN A 45 -13.54 -28.69 -10.18
N ALA A 46 -13.80 -27.38 -10.16
CA ALA A 46 -14.80 -26.76 -11.01
C ALA A 46 -14.45 -26.89 -12.50
N LYS A 47 -15.48 -27.16 -13.30
CA LYS A 47 -15.49 -26.70 -14.69
C LYS A 47 -15.73 -25.18 -14.64
N GLN A 48 -15.15 -24.44 -15.58
CA GLN A 48 -15.29 -22.99 -15.61
C GLN A 48 -16.77 -22.58 -15.52
N GLY A 49 -17.10 -21.66 -14.61
CA GLY A 49 -18.48 -21.31 -14.27
C GLY A 49 -18.60 -20.08 -13.38
N TRP A 50 -19.73 -19.95 -12.69
CA TRP A 50 -20.10 -18.84 -11.80
C TRP A 50 -20.66 -19.38 -10.47
N CYS A 51 -20.14 -18.90 -9.34
CA CYS A 51 -20.63 -19.30 -8.01
C CYS A 51 -22.12 -18.94 -7.86
N ASP A 52 -22.96 -19.90 -7.47
CA ASP A 52 -24.41 -19.70 -7.38
C ASP A 52 -24.84 -18.79 -6.22
N GLN A 53 -23.96 -18.54 -5.24
CA GLN A 53 -24.25 -17.65 -4.11
C GLN A 53 -23.81 -16.21 -4.36
N CYS A 54 -22.55 -15.99 -4.76
CA CYS A 54 -22.00 -14.64 -4.91
C CYS A 54 -21.88 -14.18 -6.37
N GLY A 55 -22.11 -15.05 -7.35
CA GLY A 55 -21.93 -14.72 -8.76
C GLY A 55 -20.47 -14.43 -9.15
N ARG A 56 -19.46 -14.82 -8.36
CA ARG A 56 -18.05 -14.70 -8.77
C ARG A 56 -17.73 -15.76 -9.83
N ARG A 57 -16.96 -15.38 -10.85
CA ARG A 57 -16.43 -16.31 -11.85
C ARG A 57 -15.49 -17.33 -11.20
N VAL A 58 -15.71 -18.61 -11.47
CA VAL A 58 -14.90 -19.73 -11.02
C VAL A 58 -14.08 -20.25 -12.21
N LEU A 59 -12.76 -20.34 -12.05
CA LEU A 59 -11.87 -20.81 -13.10
C LEU A 59 -11.84 -22.34 -13.17
N LYS A 60 -11.50 -22.88 -14.35
CA LYS A 60 -11.34 -24.33 -14.52
C LYS A 60 -10.22 -24.84 -13.61
N GLY A 61 -10.51 -25.86 -12.81
CA GLY A 61 -9.57 -26.45 -11.85
C GLY A 61 -9.58 -25.80 -10.45
N GLU A 62 -10.31 -24.69 -10.27
CA GLU A 62 -10.50 -24.09 -8.95
C GLU A 62 -11.32 -25.04 -8.04
N ARG A 63 -10.99 -25.10 -6.74
CA ARG A 63 -11.76 -25.91 -5.80
C ARG A 63 -13.08 -25.24 -5.46
N VAL A 64 -14.16 -26.02 -5.53
CA VAL A 64 -15.52 -25.58 -5.17
C VAL A 64 -16.21 -26.64 -4.33
N MET A 65 -17.30 -26.24 -3.69
CA MET A 65 -18.28 -27.16 -3.10
C MET A 65 -19.39 -27.38 -4.12
N ASP A 66 -19.48 -28.57 -4.69
CA ASP A 66 -20.39 -28.93 -5.80
C ASP A 66 -21.48 -29.92 -5.34
N CYS A 67 -22.70 -29.68 -5.80
CA CYS A 67 -23.83 -30.59 -5.73
C CYS A 67 -24.22 -31.04 -7.13
N ARG A 68 -23.75 -32.23 -7.53
CA ARG A 68 -24.01 -32.80 -8.87
C ARG A 68 -25.48 -33.05 -9.19
N GLN A 69 -26.32 -33.26 -8.17
CA GLN A 69 -27.75 -33.51 -8.37
C GLN A 69 -28.50 -32.23 -8.77
N CYS A 70 -28.02 -31.07 -8.32
CA CYS A 70 -28.65 -29.78 -8.60
C CYS A 70 -27.84 -28.91 -9.55
N ASN A 71 -26.63 -29.34 -9.94
CA ASN A 71 -25.67 -28.53 -10.68
C ASN A 71 -25.40 -27.17 -9.99
N TRP A 72 -25.19 -27.21 -8.67
CA TRP A 72 -25.04 -26.03 -7.82
C TRP A 72 -23.68 -26.03 -7.15
N TYR A 73 -22.89 -24.96 -7.29
CA TYR A 73 -21.52 -24.88 -6.81
C TYR A 73 -21.20 -23.54 -6.12
N LEU A 74 -20.47 -23.65 -5.01
CA LEU A 74 -19.98 -22.52 -4.21
C LEU A 74 -18.47 -22.37 -4.31
N CYS A 75 -18.00 -21.13 -4.48
CA CYS A 75 -16.58 -20.80 -4.38
C CYS A 75 -16.08 -20.95 -2.93
N THR A 76 -14.75 -21.03 -2.77
CA THR A 76 -14.09 -21.14 -1.45
C THR A 76 -14.41 -19.99 -0.51
N THR A 77 -14.70 -18.80 -1.03
CA THR A 77 -15.12 -17.63 -0.24
C THR A 77 -16.52 -17.83 0.36
N CYS A 78 -17.45 -18.40 -0.42
CA CYS A 78 -18.82 -18.64 0.04
C CYS A 78 -18.93 -19.86 0.95
N CYS A 79 -18.03 -20.85 0.78
CA CYS A 79 -17.96 -22.02 1.64
C CYS A 79 -16.49 -22.41 1.92
N PRO A 80 -15.86 -21.80 2.94
CA PRO A 80 -14.49 -22.13 3.31
C PRO A 80 -14.42 -23.57 3.83
N GLN A 81 -13.60 -24.41 3.19
CA GLN A 81 -13.45 -25.81 3.56
C GLN A 81 -12.48 -25.96 4.73
N PRO A 82 -12.92 -26.53 5.88
CA PRO A 82 -12.02 -26.80 6.99
C PRO A 82 -11.03 -27.89 6.59
N GLY A 83 -9.73 -27.61 6.71
CA GLY A 83 -8.65 -28.55 6.38
C GLY A 83 -8.03 -28.38 5.00
N LEU A 84 -8.58 -27.49 4.17
CA LEU A 84 -7.92 -26.99 2.96
C LEU A 84 -7.65 -25.50 3.12
N SER A 85 -7.14 -25.11 4.30
CA SER A 85 -6.40 -23.87 4.47
C SER A 85 -5.39 -23.81 3.35
N SER A 86 -5.70 -22.92 2.41
CA SER A 86 -5.10 -22.87 1.10
C SER A 86 -3.58 -22.80 1.28
N ALA A 87 -2.85 -23.81 0.81
CA ALA A 87 -1.42 -23.65 0.55
C ALA A 87 -1.16 -22.62 -0.58
N SER A 88 -2.14 -21.78 -0.92
CA SER A 88 -2.05 -20.58 -1.74
C SER A 88 -2.16 -19.28 -0.91
N ASP A 89 -2.42 -19.35 0.40
CA ASP A 89 -2.38 -18.18 1.32
C ASP A 89 -0.96 -17.86 1.82
N TRP A 90 0.09 -18.40 1.20
CA TRP A 90 1.46 -17.88 1.32
C TRP A 90 1.70 -16.60 0.51
N SER A 91 0.68 -16.08 -0.19
CA SER A 91 0.68 -14.71 -0.70
C SER A 91 0.14 -13.67 0.32
N SER A 92 -0.26 -14.09 1.54
CA SER A 92 -0.68 -13.16 2.59
C SER A 92 -0.36 -13.70 3.99
N GLY A 93 0.93 -13.73 4.32
CA GLY A 93 1.46 -13.47 5.66
C GLY A 93 1.19 -14.47 6.79
N GLY A 94 2.16 -15.35 7.06
CA GLY A 94 2.47 -15.77 8.45
C GLY A 94 2.74 -17.25 8.72
N ILE A 95 3.93 -17.75 8.36
CA ILE A 95 4.74 -18.66 9.18
C ILE A 95 6.21 -18.52 8.78
N ALA A 96 6.94 -17.68 9.51
CA ALA A 96 8.36 -17.90 9.70
C ALA A 96 8.53 -19.20 10.50
N SER A 97 9.57 -19.98 10.16
CA SER A 97 10.27 -20.97 11.02
C SER A 97 10.43 -22.43 10.53
N ALA A 98 10.13 -22.80 9.27
CA ALA A 98 10.56 -24.14 8.80
C ALA A 98 10.89 -24.32 7.29
N LEU A 99 10.87 -23.27 6.47
CA LEU A 99 11.20 -23.36 5.03
C LEU A 99 12.50 -22.65 4.67
N ASP A 100 13.51 -22.70 5.54
CA ASP A 100 14.85 -22.19 5.24
C ASP A 100 15.73 -23.21 4.50
N SER A 101 15.22 -24.42 4.21
CA SER A 101 16.06 -25.52 3.70
C SER A 101 15.86 -25.87 2.22
N PHE A 102 14.86 -25.31 1.51
CA PHE A 102 14.60 -25.65 0.10
C PHE A 102 14.72 -24.47 -0.88
N ALA A 103 14.76 -23.22 -0.40
CA ALA A 103 14.89 -22.04 -1.26
C ALA A 103 16.31 -21.83 -1.84
N LEU A 104 17.33 -22.52 -1.31
CA LEU A 104 18.69 -22.47 -1.86
C LEU A 104 18.89 -23.38 -3.08
N GLN A 105 17.95 -24.27 -3.43
CA GLN A 105 18.16 -25.25 -4.50
C GLN A 105 17.51 -24.91 -5.85
N VAL A 106 16.56 -23.96 -5.88
CA VAL A 106 15.87 -23.56 -7.12
C VAL A 106 16.40 -22.24 -7.70
N GLY A 107 17.07 -21.41 -6.88
CA GLY A 107 17.78 -20.22 -7.35
C GLY A 107 18.94 -20.55 -8.31
N ASP A 108 19.63 -21.66 -8.07
CA ASP A 108 20.78 -22.08 -8.90
C ASP A 108 20.37 -22.59 -10.29
N ALA A 109 19.12 -23.05 -10.47
CA ALA A 109 18.66 -23.59 -11.75
C ALA A 109 18.21 -22.49 -12.75
N ILE A 110 17.73 -21.35 -12.26
CA ILE A 110 17.29 -20.23 -13.12
C ILE A 110 18.50 -19.40 -13.56
N ASP A 111 19.52 -19.26 -12.71
CA ASP A 111 20.79 -18.61 -13.08
C ASP A 111 21.61 -19.43 -14.10
N ALA A 112 21.50 -20.77 -14.07
CA ALA A 112 22.14 -21.64 -15.06
C ALA A 112 21.51 -21.50 -16.47
N ALA A 113 20.18 -21.41 -16.57
CA ALA A 113 19.51 -21.23 -17.86
C ALA A 113 19.71 -19.82 -18.47
N ALA A 114 19.98 -18.81 -17.65
CA ALA A 114 20.32 -17.46 -18.10
C ALA A 114 21.78 -17.32 -18.55
N ALA A 115 22.68 -18.24 -18.15
CA ALA A 115 24.06 -18.28 -18.62
C ALA A 115 24.17 -18.82 -20.05
N ASP A 116 23.43 -19.88 -20.39
CA ASP A 116 23.47 -20.51 -21.72
C ASP A 116 22.91 -19.61 -22.84
N MET A 117 21.93 -18.73 -22.54
CA MET A 117 21.42 -17.77 -23.53
C MET A 117 22.35 -16.56 -23.78
N ALA A 118 23.27 -16.25 -22.84
CA ALA A 118 24.23 -15.17 -23.00
C ALA A 118 25.45 -15.59 -23.85
N GLU A 119 25.81 -16.87 -23.83
CA GLU A 119 26.91 -17.42 -24.64
C GLU A 119 26.56 -17.41 -26.14
N MET A 120 25.33 -17.81 -26.50
CA MET A 120 24.87 -17.82 -27.90
C MET A 120 24.71 -16.42 -28.52
N ALA A 121 24.66 -15.35 -27.71
CA ALA A 121 24.57 -13.97 -28.18
C ALA A 121 25.95 -13.37 -28.54
N ASN A 122 27.04 -13.94 -28.03
CA ASN A 122 28.40 -13.51 -28.38
C ASN A 122 28.88 -14.14 -29.71
N ASP A 123 28.47 -15.38 -30.00
CA ASP A 123 28.80 -16.05 -31.27
C ASP A 123 28.19 -15.35 -32.51
N VAL A 124 27.10 -14.61 -32.36
CA VAL A 124 26.49 -13.83 -33.47
C VAL A 124 27.25 -12.53 -33.74
N LYS A 125 27.97 -11.98 -32.76
CA LYS A 125 28.76 -10.76 -32.93
C LYS A 125 30.08 -11.02 -33.66
N ASP A 126 30.74 -12.14 -33.40
CA ASP A 126 32.00 -12.47 -34.05
C ASP A 126 31.84 -12.75 -35.55
N PHE A 127 30.69 -13.32 -35.98
CA PHE A 127 30.44 -13.55 -37.40
C PHE A 127 30.18 -12.26 -38.21
N VAL A 128 29.79 -11.16 -37.57
CA VAL A 128 29.51 -9.88 -38.25
C VAL A 128 30.77 -9.02 -38.38
N VAL A 129 31.77 -9.21 -37.51
CA VAL A 129 33.03 -8.45 -37.54
C VAL A 129 34.00 -8.97 -38.62
N GLU A 130 33.92 -10.25 -39.01
CA GLU A 130 34.82 -10.83 -40.02
C GLU A 130 34.48 -10.47 -41.48
N ALA A 131 33.28 -9.92 -41.75
CA ALA A 131 32.84 -9.58 -43.11
C ALA A 131 33.22 -8.15 -43.57
N MET A 132 33.75 -7.30 -42.68
CA MET A 132 34.10 -5.91 -43.01
C MET A 132 35.55 -5.61 -42.63
N GLY A 133 36.47 -6.09 -43.49
CA GLY A 133 37.88 -5.74 -43.41
C GLY A 133 38.09 -4.23 -43.44
N GLY A 134 38.59 -3.69 -42.32
CA GLY A 134 39.07 -2.33 -42.18
C GLY A 134 40.39 -2.36 -41.41
N PRO A 135 41.47 -1.75 -41.92
CA PRO A 135 42.78 -1.81 -41.31
C PRO A 135 42.92 -0.81 -40.15
N ASP A 136 43.47 -1.36 -39.06
CA ASP A 136 44.50 -0.86 -38.16
C ASP A 136 44.47 0.60 -37.65
N ASP A 137 44.69 0.68 -36.33
CA ASP A 137 45.08 1.82 -35.50
C ASP A 137 43.96 2.62 -34.80
N GLU A 138 43.58 2.19 -33.59
CA GLU A 138 43.74 2.96 -32.33
C GLU A 138 43.00 2.29 -31.15
N GLU A 139 43.79 1.71 -30.24
CA GLU A 139 43.61 1.65 -28.78
C GLU A 139 42.17 1.55 -28.22
N SER A 140 41.55 0.38 -28.42
CA SER A 140 40.29 -0.02 -27.78
C SER A 140 40.55 -0.53 -26.35
N ALA A 141 40.41 0.35 -25.35
CA ALA A 141 40.22 -0.04 -23.96
C ALA A 141 38.88 -0.77 -23.81
N THR A 142 38.93 -2.11 -23.82
CA THR A 142 37.79 -2.97 -23.48
C THR A 142 37.52 -2.83 -21.98
N GLU A 143 36.68 -1.87 -21.60
CA GLU A 143 36.15 -1.81 -20.24
C GLU A 143 35.27 -3.03 -20.01
N ASP A 144 35.81 -3.94 -19.20
CA ASP A 144 35.18 -5.09 -18.59
C ASP A 144 33.81 -4.71 -18.01
N VAL A 145 32.73 -5.02 -18.74
CA VAL A 145 31.35 -4.90 -18.27
C VAL A 145 31.11 -6.03 -17.27
N GLY A 146 31.78 -5.91 -16.13
CA GLY A 146 31.68 -6.80 -14.99
C GLY A 146 30.24 -6.83 -14.54
N ARG A 147 29.63 -8.00 -14.71
CA ARG A 147 28.31 -8.41 -14.22
C ARG A 147 28.26 -8.24 -12.70
N GLN A 148 28.02 -7.01 -12.25
CA GLN A 148 27.77 -6.70 -10.85
C GLN A 148 26.42 -7.32 -10.48
N ARG A 149 26.47 -8.55 -9.96
CA ARG A 149 25.38 -9.14 -9.18
C ARG A 149 25.02 -8.11 -8.11
N THR A 150 23.88 -7.44 -8.30
CA THR A 150 23.32 -6.52 -7.33
C THR A 150 23.01 -7.33 -6.08
N HIS A 151 23.91 -7.29 -5.10
CA HIS A 151 23.71 -7.87 -3.80
C HIS A 151 22.46 -7.22 -3.21
N VAL A 152 21.37 -7.97 -3.14
CA VAL A 152 20.10 -7.49 -2.58
C VAL A 152 20.34 -7.29 -1.08
N ASP A 153 20.51 -6.04 -0.66
CA ASP A 153 20.73 -5.68 0.72
C ASP A 153 19.51 -6.04 1.57
N VAL A 154 19.68 -6.99 2.50
CA VAL A 154 18.63 -7.48 3.41
C VAL A 154 18.04 -6.32 4.25
N GLY A 155 18.83 -5.28 4.54
CA GLY A 155 18.34 -4.07 5.22
C GLY A 155 17.22 -3.34 4.46
N SER A 156 17.23 -3.43 3.12
CA SER A 156 16.21 -2.83 2.25
C SER A 156 14.83 -3.45 2.45
N LEU A 157 14.75 -4.76 2.73
CA LEU A 157 13.47 -5.45 2.91
C LEU A 157 12.76 -5.06 4.22
N GLN A 158 13.51 -4.93 5.32
CA GLN A 158 12.93 -4.52 6.59
C GLN A 158 12.41 -3.07 6.52
N HIS A 159 13.16 -2.16 5.91
CA HIS A 159 12.69 -0.78 5.70
C HIS A 159 11.43 -0.73 4.82
N ARG A 160 11.37 -1.56 3.77
CA ARG A 160 10.16 -1.70 2.93
C ARG A 160 8.95 -2.17 3.74
N GLN A 161 9.09 -3.23 4.53
CA GLN A 161 7.99 -3.73 5.37
C GLN A 161 7.55 -2.70 6.41
N ALA A 162 8.50 -2.02 7.06
CA ALA A 162 8.21 -0.96 8.02
C ALA A 162 7.45 0.21 7.37
N ALA A 163 7.83 0.60 6.15
CA ALA A 163 7.15 1.65 5.40
C ALA A 163 5.72 1.25 5.02
N VAL A 164 5.53 0.02 4.52
CA VAL A 164 4.20 -0.53 4.20
C VAL A 164 3.31 -0.56 5.43
N GLN A 165 3.82 -1.04 6.56
CA GLN A 165 3.06 -1.10 7.81
C GLN A 165 2.68 0.31 8.31
N ALA A 166 3.61 1.27 8.27
CA ALA A 166 3.35 2.65 8.69
C ALA A 166 2.26 3.31 7.83
N ILE A 167 2.38 3.21 6.51
CA ILE A 167 1.41 3.79 5.56
C ILE A 167 0.04 3.12 5.69
N SER A 168 0.00 1.78 5.71
CA SER A 168 -1.24 1.02 5.84
C SER A 168 -1.92 1.31 7.17
N SER A 169 -1.18 1.31 8.28
CA SER A 169 -1.73 1.64 9.60
C SER A 169 -2.33 3.04 9.62
N PHE A 170 -1.63 4.05 9.07
CA PHE A 170 -2.14 5.41 8.99
C PHE A 170 -3.38 5.55 8.09
N CYS A 171 -3.41 4.85 6.96
CA CYS A 171 -4.51 4.96 5.99
C CYS A 171 -5.76 4.19 6.46
N ASN A 172 -5.60 3.12 7.23
CA ASN A 172 -6.70 2.30 7.73
C ASN A 172 -7.19 2.74 9.12
N ASN A 173 -6.37 3.42 9.91
CA ASN A 173 -6.75 3.90 11.23
C ASN A 173 -7.22 5.36 11.19
N TYR A 174 -8.52 5.56 10.93
CA TYR A 174 -9.15 6.88 10.96
C TYR A 174 -10.41 6.88 11.84
N PRO A 175 -10.72 8.00 12.51
CA PRO A 175 -11.95 8.12 13.29
C PRO A 175 -13.19 7.99 12.41
N ALA A 176 -14.25 7.36 12.92
CA ALA A 176 -15.53 7.23 12.21
C ALA A 176 -16.12 8.59 11.78
N ALA A 177 -15.84 9.65 12.54
CA ALA A 177 -16.33 11.00 12.25
C ALA A 177 -15.50 11.75 11.18
N ARG A 178 -14.32 11.24 10.78
CA ARG A 178 -13.41 12.01 9.92
C ARG A 178 -12.39 11.13 9.19
N VAL A 179 -12.46 11.15 7.87
CA VAL A 179 -11.48 10.49 6.99
C VAL A 179 -10.26 11.39 6.71
N ALA A 180 -10.44 12.70 6.59
CA ALA A 180 -9.34 13.64 6.33
C ALA A 180 -8.37 13.73 7.52
N PRO A 181 -7.06 13.50 7.33
CA PRO A 181 -6.07 13.58 8.40
C PRO A 181 -5.80 15.02 8.85
N LYS A 182 -5.33 15.21 10.09
CA LYS A 182 -4.78 16.50 10.55
C LYS A 182 -3.36 16.71 10.01
N ALA A 183 -2.93 17.96 9.95
CA ALA A 183 -1.53 18.30 9.69
C ALA A 183 -0.58 17.62 10.70
N GLU A 184 -0.93 17.60 11.98
CA GLU A 184 -0.16 16.93 13.04
C GLU A 184 0.01 15.42 12.79
N GLU A 185 -1.02 14.75 12.27
CA GLU A 185 -0.98 13.31 11.96
C GLU A 185 -0.07 13.03 10.76
N LEU A 186 -0.08 13.91 9.76
CA LEU A 186 0.79 13.82 8.58
C LEU A 186 2.26 14.09 8.93
N GLU A 187 2.54 15.05 9.81
CA GLU A 187 3.90 15.30 10.32
C GLU A 187 4.42 14.12 11.14
N ALA A 188 3.59 13.54 12.02
CA ALA A 188 3.98 12.36 12.80
C ALA A 188 4.26 11.13 11.92
N LEU A 189 3.44 10.92 10.89
CA LEU A 189 3.69 9.88 9.88
C LEU A 189 5.04 10.13 9.19
N TRP A 190 5.29 11.36 8.76
CA TRP A 190 6.54 11.71 8.10
C TRP A 190 7.77 11.47 8.97
N ASP A 191 7.76 11.89 10.23
CA ASP A 191 8.88 11.68 11.16
C ASP A 191 9.22 10.19 11.35
N THR A 192 8.23 9.32 11.14
CA THR A 192 8.39 7.86 11.15
C THR A 192 9.03 7.38 9.84
N CYS A 193 8.57 7.90 8.70
CA CYS A 193 8.95 7.44 7.37
C CYS A 193 10.28 8.03 6.85
N GLU A 194 10.69 9.23 7.29
CA GLU A 194 11.91 9.91 6.85
C GLU A 194 13.16 9.03 7.07
N LYS A 195 13.14 8.17 8.09
CA LYS A 195 14.25 7.27 8.45
C LYS A 195 14.34 6.03 7.56
N LEU A 196 13.31 5.72 6.79
CA LEU A 196 13.19 4.47 6.03
C LEU A 196 13.74 4.59 4.60
N GLY A 197 14.00 5.81 4.13
CA GLY A 197 14.49 6.07 2.77
C GLY A 197 13.38 6.21 1.72
N THR A 198 13.75 6.71 0.55
CA THR A 198 12.82 7.12 -0.52
C THR A 198 12.16 5.93 -1.21
N SER A 199 12.93 4.89 -1.53
CA SER A 199 12.45 3.72 -2.27
C SER A 199 11.41 2.90 -1.48
N PRO A 200 11.66 2.50 -0.22
CA PRO A 200 10.65 1.87 0.65
C PRO A 200 9.35 2.66 0.75
N MET A 201 9.45 3.97 0.94
CA MET A 201 8.30 4.86 1.08
C MET A 201 7.49 4.96 -0.22
N THR A 202 8.17 5.12 -1.35
CA THR A 202 7.55 5.16 -2.68
C THR A 202 6.74 3.89 -2.93
N HIS A 203 7.34 2.73 -2.67
CA HIS A 203 6.68 1.44 -2.82
C HIS A 203 5.44 1.31 -1.92
N ALA A 204 5.56 1.70 -0.65
CA ALA A 204 4.45 1.61 0.31
C ALA A 204 3.25 2.49 -0.11
N ILE A 205 3.50 3.70 -0.60
CA ILE A 205 2.44 4.60 -1.08
C ILE A 205 1.81 4.04 -2.37
N TYR A 206 2.63 3.51 -3.29
CA TYR A 206 2.15 2.87 -4.52
C TYR A 206 1.19 1.71 -4.21
N GLU A 207 1.59 0.81 -3.32
CA GLU A 207 0.80 -0.36 -2.93
C GLU A 207 -0.56 0.04 -2.34
N GLN A 208 -0.58 1.10 -1.53
CA GLN A 208 -1.81 1.62 -0.94
C GLN A 208 -2.78 2.21 -2.00
N LEU A 209 -2.26 2.68 -3.13
CA LEU A 209 -3.07 3.17 -4.27
C LEU A 209 -3.50 2.04 -5.22
N SER A 210 -2.73 0.96 -5.34
CA SER A 210 -2.89 -0.06 -6.39
C SER A 210 -4.04 -1.06 -6.19
N TYR A 211 -5.03 -0.75 -5.35
CA TYR A 211 -6.18 -1.62 -5.03
C TYR A 211 -5.84 -2.95 -4.35
N SER A 212 -4.55 -3.24 -4.11
CA SER A 212 -4.09 -4.50 -3.50
C SER A 212 -4.63 -4.72 -2.09
N SER A 213 -4.96 -3.64 -1.37
CA SER A 213 -5.47 -3.70 0.01
C SER A 213 -6.99 -3.88 0.12
N GLY A 214 -7.73 -3.97 -0.99
CA GLY A 214 -9.19 -4.12 -1.02
C GLY A 214 -9.85 -3.30 -2.14
N GLU A 215 -10.74 -3.94 -2.90
CA GLU A 215 -11.31 -3.38 -4.13
C GLU A 215 -12.25 -2.17 -3.91
N PHE A 216 -12.78 -1.95 -2.70
CA PHE A 216 -13.95 -1.05 -2.53
C PHE A 216 -13.81 0.06 -1.48
N GLU A 217 -12.71 0.13 -0.74
CA GLU A 217 -12.55 1.18 0.28
C GLU A 217 -11.88 2.42 -0.32
N TRP A 218 -12.66 3.50 -0.44
CA TRP A 218 -12.16 4.78 -0.93
C TRP A 218 -11.40 5.56 0.15
N GLN A 219 -11.66 5.29 1.43
CA GLN A 219 -11.14 6.04 2.56
C GLN A 219 -9.62 5.93 2.71
N PRO A 220 -8.99 4.73 2.64
CA PRO A 220 -7.54 4.63 2.73
C PRO A 220 -6.86 5.38 1.58
N ARG A 221 -7.41 5.30 0.37
CA ARG A 221 -6.88 5.98 -0.82
C ARG A 221 -6.99 7.49 -0.69
N LEU A 222 -8.12 7.99 -0.19
CA LEU A 222 -8.27 9.41 0.07
C LEU A 222 -7.17 9.90 1.03
N ARG A 223 -6.89 9.14 2.11
CA ARG A 223 -5.80 9.47 3.02
C ARG A 223 -4.43 9.42 2.34
N THR A 224 -4.20 8.46 1.43
CA THR A 224 -2.97 8.43 0.61
C THR A 224 -2.83 9.66 -0.29
N LEU A 225 -3.92 10.17 -0.86
CA LEU A 225 -3.90 11.42 -1.63
C LEU A 225 -3.51 12.63 -0.75
N TYR A 226 -3.95 12.68 0.51
CA TYR A 226 -3.49 13.69 1.46
C TYR A 226 -1.99 13.56 1.77
N ILE A 227 -1.46 12.34 1.89
CA ILE A 227 -0.02 12.10 2.05
C ILE A 227 0.75 12.68 0.85
N LEU A 228 0.32 12.38 -0.38
CA LEU A 228 0.99 12.87 -1.59
C LEU A 228 1.00 14.40 -1.70
N GLU A 229 -0.13 15.06 -1.42
CA GLU A 229 -0.21 16.53 -1.40
C GLU A 229 0.74 17.11 -0.34
N PHE A 230 0.73 16.53 0.86
CA PHE A 230 1.59 16.96 1.97
C PHE A 230 3.09 16.81 1.64
N LEU A 231 3.49 15.65 1.12
CA LEU A 231 4.88 15.38 0.73
C LEU A 231 5.36 16.36 -0.35
N TYR A 232 4.50 16.65 -1.34
CA TYR A 232 4.82 17.64 -2.37
C TYR A 232 5.01 19.03 -1.79
N ALA A 233 4.12 19.45 -0.88
CA ALA A 233 4.17 20.75 -0.21
C ALA A 233 5.39 20.89 0.72
N LYS A 234 5.81 19.79 1.37
CA LYS A 234 6.97 19.75 2.28
C LYS A 234 8.30 20.01 1.58
N GLY A 235 8.42 19.68 0.29
CA GLY A 235 9.60 19.96 -0.51
C GLY A 235 10.74 18.95 -0.29
N GLY A 236 11.93 19.28 -0.81
CA GLY A 236 13.13 18.45 -0.68
C GLY A 236 12.92 16.99 -1.11
N HIS A 237 13.40 16.05 -0.29
CA HIS A 237 13.27 14.62 -0.53
C HIS A 237 11.82 14.09 -0.42
N ALA A 238 10.96 14.74 0.38
CA ALA A 238 9.54 14.40 0.45
C ALA A 238 8.85 14.62 -0.92
N LYS A 239 9.17 15.75 -1.57
CA LYS A 239 8.64 16.07 -2.90
C LYS A 239 9.12 15.08 -3.96
N GLU A 240 10.36 14.64 -3.88
CA GLU A 240 10.90 13.61 -4.79
C GLU A 240 10.13 12.29 -4.69
N ILE A 241 9.82 11.84 -3.47
CA ILE A 241 8.96 10.67 -3.24
C ILE A 241 7.59 10.88 -3.89
N ALA A 242 6.94 12.02 -3.64
CA ALA A 242 5.61 12.30 -4.20
C ALA A 242 5.60 12.31 -5.73
N VAL A 243 6.59 12.96 -6.36
CA VAL A 243 6.73 12.99 -7.82
C VAL A 243 7.00 11.60 -8.39
N THR A 244 7.87 10.82 -7.73
CA THR A 244 8.18 9.45 -8.14
C THR A 244 6.93 8.56 -8.09
N VAL A 245 6.17 8.61 -7.00
CA VAL A 245 4.89 7.91 -6.90
C VAL A 245 3.92 8.38 -7.96
N GLY A 246 3.77 9.69 -8.16
CA GLY A 246 2.87 10.26 -9.18
C GLY A 246 3.17 9.69 -10.58
N ASN A 247 4.45 9.65 -10.97
CA ASN A 247 4.88 9.09 -12.24
C ASN A 247 4.59 7.59 -12.38
N GLN A 248 4.71 6.83 -11.28
CA GLN A 248 4.42 5.39 -11.27
C GLN A 248 2.92 5.06 -11.21
N THR A 249 2.10 5.97 -10.67
CA THR A 249 0.68 5.74 -10.35
C THR A 249 -0.28 6.45 -11.29
N ASP A 250 0.18 6.99 -12.42
CA ASP A 250 -0.64 7.74 -13.38
C ASP A 250 -1.97 7.05 -13.71
N GLY A 251 -1.92 5.76 -14.07
CA GLY A 251 -3.11 4.96 -14.36
C GLY A 251 -3.98 4.59 -13.14
N LEU A 252 -3.46 4.73 -11.93
CA LEU A 252 -4.16 4.42 -10.68
C LEU A 252 -4.90 5.63 -10.10
N LEU A 253 -4.46 6.85 -10.42
CA LEU A 253 -5.11 8.09 -9.97
C LEU A 253 -6.38 8.41 -10.75
N GLN A 254 -6.45 8.03 -12.03
CA GLN A 254 -7.62 8.30 -12.88
C GLN A 254 -8.92 7.66 -12.36
N PRO A 255 -8.96 6.36 -11.97
CA PRO A 255 -10.17 5.77 -11.40
C PRO A 255 -10.67 6.45 -10.12
N LEU A 256 -9.79 7.14 -9.38
CA LEU A 256 -10.18 7.87 -8.17
C LEU A 256 -10.97 9.15 -8.48
N LEU A 257 -10.94 9.64 -9.73
CA LEU A 257 -11.75 10.78 -10.18
C LEU A 257 -13.24 10.44 -10.29
N GLU A 258 -13.56 9.17 -10.53
CA GLU A 258 -14.93 8.66 -10.59
C GLU A 258 -15.56 8.55 -9.19
N VAL A 259 -14.73 8.40 -8.16
CA VAL A 259 -15.17 8.33 -6.76
C VAL A 259 -15.40 9.75 -6.24
N GLN A 260 -16.66 10.12 -6.02
CA GLN A 260 -17.05 11.48 -5.61
C GLN A 260 -16.28 12.00 -4.38
N GLN A 261 -16.02 11.13 -3.40
CA GLN A 261 -15.31 11.48 -2.18
C GLN A 261 -13.81 11.76 -2.41
N CYS A 262 -13.23 11.18 -3.47
CA CYS A 262 -11.83 11.36 -3.82
C CYS A 262 -11.62 12.43 -4.88
N LYS A 263 -12.62 12.68 -5.74
CA LYS A 263 -12.53 13.50 -6.96
C LYS A 263 -11.75 14.79 -6.75
N THR A 264 -12.20 15.67 -5.85
CA THR A 264 -11.56 16.97 -5.61
C THR A 264 -10.09 16.84 -5.24
N LYS A 265 -9.76 15.89 -4.36
CA LYS A 265 -8.38 15.70 -3.89
C LYS A 265 -7.51 15.03 -4.96
N ALA A 266 -8.04 14.01 -5.63
CA ALA A 266 -7.36 13.31 -6.72
C ALA A 266 -7.02 14.27 -7.86
N SER A 267 -7.97 15.12 -8.27
CA SER A 267 -7.72 16.12 -9.31
C SER A 267 -6.60 17.10 -8.92
N LYS A 268 -6.58 17.56 -7.65
CA LYS A 268 -5.51 18.44 -7.14
C LYS A 268 -4.16 17.74 -7.17
N VAL A 269 -4.08 16.49 -6.70
CA VAL A 269 -2.84 15.69 -6.70
C VAL A 269 -2.33 15.44 -8.13
N ILE A 270 -3.22 15.11 -9.07
CA ILE A 270 -2.86 14.95 -10.50
C ILE A 270 -2.23 16.22 -11.05
N VAL A 271 -2.85 17.40 -10.83
CA VAL A 271 -2.30 18.68 -11.29
C VAL A 271 -0.93 18.97 -10.67
N LEU A 272 -0.76 18.70 -9.37
CA LEU A 272 0.49 18.97 -8.65
C LEU A 272 1.64 18.05 -9.08
N LEU A 273 1.38 16.76 -9.24
CA LEU A 273 2.42 15.76 -9.50
C LEU A 273 2.72 15.58 -10.99
N LEU A 274 1.69 15.62 -11.83
CA LEU A 274 1.78 15.29 -13.26
C LEU A 274 1.73 16.53 -14.17
N GLY A 275 1.43 17.69 -13.59
CA GLY A 275 1.32 18.95 -14.30
C GLY A 275 -0.01 19.15 -15.02
N LYS A 276 -0.17 20.35 -15.62
CA LYS A 276 -1.43 20.78 -16.24
C LYS A 276 -1.81 19.96 -17.48
N ALA A 277 -0.82 19.50 -18.26
CA ALA A 277 -1.07 18.76 -19.50
C ALA A 277 -1.85 17.46 -19.24
N LYS A 278 -1.37 16.62 -18.32
CA LYS A 278 -2.06 15.38 -17.94
C LYS A 278 -3.41 15.63 -17.27
N ALA A 279 -3.55 16.72 -16.51
CA ALA A 279 -4.84 17.07 -15.93
C ALA A 279 -5.90 17.33 -17.01
N THR A 280 -5.54 18.05 -18.07
CA THR A 280 -6.43 18.29 -19.22
C THR A 280 -6.80 17.00 -19.94
N GLU A 281 -5.84 16.08 -20.14
CA GLU A 281 -6.10 14.77 -20.75
C GLU A 281 -7.07 13.92 -19.92
N ALA A 282 -7.02 14.03 -18.60
CA ALA A 282 -7.96 13.40 -17.68
C ALA A 282 -9.32 14.12 -17.57
N GLY A 283 -9.57 15.16 -18.39
CA GLY A 283 -10.82 15.92 -18.39
C GLY A 283 -11.01 16.80 -17.14
N ILE A 284 -9.93 17.17 -16.46
CA ILE A 284 -9.98 18.02 -15.27
C ILE A 284 -9.92 19.49 -15.70
N ASP A 285 -10.94 20.26 -15.33
CA ASP A 285 -10.90 21.72 -15.45
C ASP A 285 -9.96 22.31 -14.39
N VAL A 286 -8.81 22.81 -14.82
CA VAL A 286 -7.75 23.29 -13.94
C VAL A 286 -8.09 24.68 -13.43
N THR A 287 -8.66 24.74 -12.23
CA THR A 287 -8.86 26.02 -11.54
C THR A 287 -7.53 26.54 -10.95
N PRO A 288 -7.32 27.86 -10.86
CA PRO A 288 -6.10 28.43 -10.27
C PRO A 288 -5.85 27.95 -8.83
N GLU A 289 -6.90 27.66 -8.08
CA GLU A 289 -6.83 27.18 -6.69
C GLU A 289 -6.11 25.83 -6.57
N MET A 290 -6.28 24.94 -7.55
CA MET A 290 -5.68 23.61 -7.55
C MET A 290 -4.16 23.63 -7.76
N THR A 291 -3.64 24.70 -8.36
CA THR A 291 -2.19 24.86 -8.58
C THR A 291 -1.46 25.33 -7.33
N LYS A 292 -2.18 25.83 -6.32
CA LYS A 292 -1.58 26.23 -5.05
C LYS A 292 -1.61 25.04 -4.11
N ALA A 293 -0.43 24.51 -3.80
CA ALA A 293 -0.28 23.63 -2.65
C ALA A 293 -0.69 24.44 -1.41
N GLU A 294 -1.82 24.08 -0.81
CA GLU A 294 -2.15 24.59 0.51
C GLU A 294 -1.21 23.88 1.46
N VAL A 295 -0.10 24.54 1.77
CA VAL A 295 0.65 24.19 2.96
C VAL A 295 -0.34 24.44 4.10
N PRO A 296 -0.84 23.40 4.81
CA PRO A 296 -1.63 23.63 6.00
C PRO A 296 -0.77 24.53 6.86
N ALA A 297 -1.28 25.73 7.19
CA ALA A 297 -0.52 26.76 7.88
C ALA A 297 0.02 26.15 9.18
N ALA A 298 1.23 25.61 9.11
CA ALA A 298 1.94 25.08 10.25
C ALA A 298 2.19 26.30 11.10
N THR A 299 1.36 26.48 12.13
CA THR A 299 1.52 27.48 13.17
C THR A 299 2.98 27.50 13.56
N GLY A 300 3.66 28.59 13.20
CA GLY A 300 5.12 28.70 13.11
C GLY A 300 5.84 28.68 14.45
N ALA A 301 5.74 27.59 15.20
CA ALA A 301 6.32 27.46 16.54
C ALA A 301 7.67 26.70 16.58
N ALA A 302 8.12 26.09 15.48
CA ALA A 302 9.28 25.19 15.53
C ALA A 302 10.67 25.83 15.25
N LYS A 303 10.75 27.10 14.77
CA LYS A 303 12.05 27.71 14.40
C LYS A 303 12.81 28.44 15.53
N ALA A 304 12.36 28.39 16.79
CA ALA A 304 12.98 29.18 17.87
C ALA A 304 13.94 28.43 18.83
N LYS A 305 14.19 27.12 18.68
CA LYS A 305 14.95 26.35 19.70
C LYS A 305 16.39 25.95 19.37
N SER A 306 16.95 26.29 18.20
CA SER A 306 18.31 25.87 17.83
C SER A 306 19.42 26.93 18.01
N GLN A 307 19.13 28.16 18.46
CA GLN A 307 20.17 29.21 18.63
C GLN A 307 20.49 29.64 20.08
N ALA A 308 19.89 29.02 21.10
CA ALA A 308 20.08 29.45 22.50
C ALA A 308 21.13 28.66 23.31
N LYS A 309 21.89 27.72 22.73
CA LYS A 309 22.82 26.85 23.49
C LYS A 309 24.32 27.03 23.18
N ALA A 310 24.73 28.23 22.74
CA ALA A 310 26.15 28.56 22.52
C ALA A 310 26.69 29.70 23.41
N LYS A 311 25.94 30.19 24.40
CA LYS A 311 26.37 31.36 25.19
C LYS A 311 26.01 31.28 26.67
N ALA A 312 26.47 30.24 27.36
CA ALA A 312 26.61 30.25 28.82
C ALA A 312 27.52 29.09 29.23
N LYS A 313 28.79 29.40 29.51
CA LYS A 313 29.54 29.04 30.74
C LYS A 313 31.06 29.13 30.46
N ALA A 314 31.56 30.36 30.36
CA ALA A 314 32.94 30.67 30.69
C ALA A 314 32.87 31.47 31.99
N GLU A 315 33.20 30.83 33.11
CA GLU A 315 33.35 31.48 34.41
C GLU A 315 34.84 31.43 34.77
N PRO A 316 35.47 32.56 35.15
CA PRO A 316 36.89 32.62 35.40
C PRO A 316 37.22 32.18 36.83
N VAL A 317 38.32 31.42 36.94
CA VAL A 317 39.01 31.09 38.18
C VAL A 317 39.60 32.37 38.77
N ALA A 318 39.05 32.84 39.90
CA ALA A 318 39.69 33.84 40.74
C ALA A 318 40.38 33.16 41.92
N ALA A 319 41.72 33.20 41.86
CA ALA A 319 42.62 32.78 42.92
C ALA A 319 42.55 33.74 44.12
N ALA A 320 42.33 33.20 45.32
CA ALA A 320 42.55 33.91 46.57
C ALA A 320 43.89 33.46 47.18
N LYS A 321 44.88 34.35 47.13
CA LYS A 321 46.10 34.32 47.93
C LYS A 321 45.89 35.24 49.15
N LYS A 322 45.97 34.66 50.35
CA LYS A 322 46.58 35.15 51.60
C LYS A 322 45.77 34.69 52.82
#